data_AF-A0A8J4YPB9-F1
#
_entry.id   AF-A0A8J4YPB9-F1
#
_cell.length_a   1.000
_cell.length_b   1.000
_cell.length_c   1.000
_cell.angle_alpha   90.00
_cell.angle_beta   90.00
_cell.angle_gamma   90.00
#
_symmetry.space_group_name_H-M   'P 1'
#
loop_
_entity.id
_entity.type
_entity.pdbx_description
1 polymer ?
#
loop_
_entity_poly.entity_id
_entity_poly.type
_entity_poly.pdbx_seq_one_letter_code
_entity_poly.pdbx_strand_id
1 'polypeptide(L)'
;MMKNVVSTWSSGTGAAGLLGAASFAVFTSAGLSPRDSVLVMLVVPLVMAVSESIAMTALEYDAQSDTERNDAGHVYYEENEPQIVMGSYMFEPEYEVDEQVLAEPEVQQEDLALLQNMDCFWVILAHPERTKCRRPCLNYNTSSEEEEESMLPSSVPPPTLAFTQKLALLPSLMKYMIPVFLVYLAEYVINQGLLELIYFPGDVGWLDHHEQYRWYQVVYQAGVMVSRSSVNCVHIDHIWKTSVLQMINVVLFLTCAIYWWVKNIWLVFFLILWEGLLGGAAYVNTFYKVSQEIDGPHKEYAMSVTTLADSLGITVAGFIAIPIHNAICSLPVK
;
A
#
# COMPACT_ATOMS: atom_id res chain seq x y z
N MET A 1 10.02 2.87 11.68
CA MET A 1 9.74 3.38 10.32
C MET A 1 8.53 2.67 9.69
N MET A 2 8.51 1.34 9.52
CA MET A 2 7.41 0.62 8.83
C MET A 2 5.99 0.75 9.41
N LYS A 3 5.82 0.88 10.73
CA LYS A 3 4.48 1.07 11.34
C LYS A 3 3.78 2.33 10.79
N ASN A 4 4.56 3.38 10.57
CA ASN A 4 4.07 4.64 10.02
C ASN A 4 3.70 4.48 8.54
N VAL A 5 4.41 3.62 7.79
CA VAL A 5 4.14 3.39 6.36
C VAL A 5 2.77 2.73 6.17
N VAL A 6 2.50 1.63 6.88
CA VAL A 6 1.20 0.93 6.78
C VAL A 6 0.05 1.84 7.22
N SER A 7 0.25 2.59 8.30
CA SER A 7 -0.75 3.54 8.79
C SER A 7 -1.01 4.69 7.80
N THR A 8 0.03 5.32 7.26
CA THR A 8 -0.12 6.45 6.32
C THR A 8 -0.75 6.01 5.01
N TRP A 9 -0.33 4.86 4.47
CA TRP A 9 -0.91 4.29 3.25
C TRP A 9 -2.38 3.88 3.44
N SER A 10 -2.68 3.17 4.53
CA SER A 10 -4.04 2.77 4.88
C SER A 10 -4.96 3.99 5.09
N SER A 11 -4.47 5.02 5.78
CA SER A 11 -5.21 6.28 5.98
C SER A 11 -5.44 7.03 4.67
N GLY A 12 -4.42 7.13 3.80
CA GLY A 12 -4.54 7.79 2.49
C GLY A 12 -5.56 7.14 1.57
N THR A 13 -5.56 5.80 1.49
CA THR A 13 -6.58 5.05 0.71
C THR A 13 -7.98 5.19 1.29
N GLY A 14 -8.14 5.23 2.62
CA GLY A 14 -9.41 5.51 3.28
C GLY A 14 -9.93 6.93 3.02
N ALA A 15 -9.05 7.93 3.08
CA ALA A 15 -9.40 9.32 2.79
C ALA A 15 -9.82 9.51 1.32
N ALA A 16 -9.14 8.86 0.38
CA ALA A 16 -9.51 8.88 -1.03
C ALA A 16 -10.93 8.32 -1.26
N GLY A 17 -11.28 7.21 -0.58
CA GLY A 17 -12.63 6.64 -0.62
C GLY A 17 -13.70 7.60 -0.10
N LEU A 18 -13.47 8.22 1.06
CA LEU A 18 -14.40 9.18 1.65
C LEU A 18 -14.57 10.42 0.77
N LEU A 19 -13.47 11.03 0.34
CA LEU A 19 -13.51 12.22 -0.52
C LEU A 19 -14.19 11.93 -1.86
N GLY A 20 -13.95 10.75 -2.44
CA GLY A 20 -14.64 10.30 -3.64
C GLY A 20 -16.15 10.20 -3.43
N ALA A 21 -16.59 9.42 -2.45
CA ALA A 21 -18.01 9.24 -2.16
C ALA A 21 -18.72 10.57 -1.82
N ALA A 22 -18.08 11.40 -0.98
CA ALA A 22 -18.64 12.70 -0.57
C ALA A 22 -18.72 13.67 -1.75
N SER A 23 -17.68 13.75 -2.59
CA SER A 23 -17.70 14.61 -3.78
C SER A 23 -18.79 14.19 -4.76
N PHE A 24 -18.94 12.88 -4.99
CA PHE A 24 -20.00 12.35 -5.84
C PHE A 24 -21.38 12.72 -5.30
N ALA A 25 -21.63 12.51 -4.00
CA ALA A 25 -22.89 12.86 -3.35
C ALA A 25 -23.18 14.35 -3.46
N VAL A 26 -22.20 15.21 -3.21
CA VAL A 26 -22.33 16.67 -3.29
C VAL A 26 -22.63 17.13 -4.72
N PHE A 27 -21.89 16.66 -5.72
CA PHE A 27 -22.11 17.07 -7.11
C PHE A 27 -23.51 16.68 -7.60
N THR A 28 -23.95 15.48 -7.27
CA THR A 28 -25.26 14.98 -7.68
C THR A 28 -26.40 15.66 -6.91
N SER A 29 -26.21 16.04 -5.64
CA SER A 29 -27.17 16.87 -4.89
C SER A 29 -27.16 18.35 -5.33
N ALA A 30 -26.06 18.84 -5.90
CA ALA A 30 -25.97 20.17 -6.51
C ALA A 30 -26.60 20.25 -7.92
N GLY A 31 -27.17 19.15 -8.42
CA GLY A 31 -27.90 19.10 -9.69
C GLY A 31 -27.07 18.63 -10.89
N LEU A 32 -25.82 18.20 -10.70
CA LEU A 32 -25.07 17.55 -11.79
C LEU A 32 -25.62 16.14 -12.03
N SER A 33 -25.66 15.75 -13.30
CA SER A 33 -25.95 14.36 -13.67
C SER A 33 -24.90 13.41 -13.07
N PRO A 34 -25.27 12.18 -12.67
CA PRO A 34 -24.31 11.16 -12.23
C PRO A 34 -23.19 10.92 -13.25
N ARG A 35 -23.51 10.96 -14.56
CA ARG A 35 -22.53 10.82 -15.64
C ARG A 35 -21.49 11.93 -15.60
N ASP A 36 -21.93 13.17 -15.51
CA ASP A 36 -21.06 14.34 -15.55
C ASP A 36 -20.22 14.42 -14.26
N SER A 37 -20.81 14.02 -13.13
CA SER A 37 -20.11 13.93 -11.84
C SER A 37 -18.93 12.96 -11.90
N VAL A 38 -19.14 11.74 -12.45
CA VAL A 38 -18.05 10.76 -12.63
C VAL A 38 -17.01 11.27 -13.63
N LEU A 39 -17.42 11.91 -14.72
CA LEU A 39 -16.50 12.49 -15.70
C LEU A 39 -15.61 13.58 -15.11
N VAL A 40 -16.16 14.46 -14.28
CA VAL A 40 -15.38 15.50 -13.57
C VAL A 40 -14.42 14.86 -12.57
N MET A 41 -14.87 13.86 -11.83
CA MET A 41 -14.05 13.19 -10.82
C MET A 41 -12.90 12.37 -11.42
N LEU A 42 -12.99 11.93 -12.68
CA LEU A 42 -11.92 11.22 -13.38
C LEU A 42 -10.62 12.03 -13.52
N VAL A 43 -10.66 13.35 -13.39
CA VAL A 43 -9.46 14.19 -13.38
C VAL A 43 -8.50 13.76 -12.27
N VAL A 44 -9.00 13.40 -11.09
CA VAL A 44 -8.15 13.04 -9.94
C VAL A 44 -7.38 11.73 -10.19
N PRO A 45 -8.01 10.60 -10.55
CA PRO A 45 -7.29 9.38 -10.92
C PRO A 45 -6.30 9.57 -12.08
N LEU A 46 -6.62 10.41 -13.08
CA LEU A 46 -5.71 10.68 -14.19
C LEU A 46 -4.45 11.42 -13.72
N VAL A 47 -4.61 12.43 -12.87
CA VAL A 47 -3.47 13.14 -12.27
C VAL A 47 -2.64 12.19 -11.42
N MET A 48 -3.28 11.33 -10.63
CA MET A 48 -2.58 10.31 -9.83
C MET A 48 -1.79 9.35 -10.72
N ALA A 49 -2.40 8.80 -11.78
CA ALA A 49 -1.72 7.88 -12.70
C ALA A 49 -0.51 8.53 -13.38
N VAL A 50 -0.62 9.80 -13.79
CA VAL A 50 0.51 10.56 -14.34
C VAL A 50 1.60 10.75 -13.29
N SER A 51 1.23 11.13 -12.05
CA SER A 51 2.19 11.34 -10.97
C SER A 51 2.96 10.06 -10.60
N GLU A 52 2.28 8.91 -10.53
CA GLU A 52 2.90 7.62 -10.24
C GLU A 52 3.80 7.14 -11.39
N SER A 53 3.40 7.40 -12.64
CA SER A 53 4.23 7.06 -13.80
C SER A 53 5.55 7.84 -13.77
N ILE A 54 5.49 9.15 -13.47
CA ILE A 54 6.69 9.99 -13.34
C ILE A 54 7.56 9.52 -12.17
N ALA A 55 6.95 9.24 -11.02
CA ALA A 55 7.67 8.76 -9.85
C ALA A 55 8.39 7.43 -10.14
N MET A 56 7.73 6.50 -10.82
CA MET A 56 8.32 5.21 -11.18
C MET A 56 9.52 5.40 -12.11
N THR A 57 9.41 6.28 -13.12
CA THR A 57 10.54 6.58 -14.01
C THR A 57 11.71 7.23 -13.27
N ALA A 58 11.45 8.09 -12.29
CA ALA A 58 12.50 8.70 -11.49
C ALA A 58 13.21 7.66 -10.61
N LEU A 59 12.47 6.71 -10.03
CA LEU A 59 13.04 5.61 -9.24
C LEU A 59 13.85 4.63 -10.09
N GLU A 60 13.40 4.33 -11.32
CA GLU A 60 14.16 3.50 -12.26
C GLU A 60 15.49 4.16 -12.65
N TYR A 61 15.46 5.47 -12.87
CA TYR A 61 16.65 6.27 -13.16
C TYR A 61 17.64 6.25 -11.99
N ASP A 62 17.17 6.50 -10.77
CA ASP A 62 18.01 6.46 -9.56
C ASP A 62 18.65 5.07 -9.38
N ALA A 63 17.86 4.00 -9.55
CA ALA A 63 18.36 2.62 -9.42
C ALA A 63 19.43 2.26 -10.47
N GLN A 64 19.29 2.74 -11.70
CA GLN A 64 20.32 2.60 -12.74
C GLN A 64 21.58 3.38 -12.38
N SER A 65 21.43 4.62 -11.90
CA SER A 65 22.57 5.48 -11.53
C SER A 65 23.41 4.91 -10.38
N ASP A 66 22.77 4.25 -9.40
CA ASP A 66 23.46 3.59 -8.30
C ASP A 66 24.21 2.33 -8.78
N THR A 67 23.67 1.61 -9.78
CA THR A 67 24.31 0.43 -10.38
C THR A 67 25.56 0.84 -11.14
N GLU A 68 25.47 1.87 -11.99
CA GLU A 68 26.62 2.39 -12.76
C GLU A 68 27.71 2.98 -11.84
N ARG A 69 27.32 3.63 -10.73
CA ARG A 69 28.28 4.13 -9.73
C ARG A 69 29.03 3.01 -9.02
N ASN A 70 28.35 1.90 -8.73
CA ASN A 70 28.97 0.75 -8.07
C ASN A 70 29.92 -0.01 -9.03
N ASP A 71 29.56 -0.12 -10.30
CA ASP A 71 30.40 -0.75 -11.33
C ASP A 71 31.65 0.11 -11.65
N ALA A 72 31.53 1.45 -11.66
CA ALA A 72 32.66 2.35 -11.86
C ALA A 72 33.69 2.35 -10.70
N GLY A 73 33.32 1.79 -9.54
CA GLY A 73 34.23 1.59 -8.40
C GLY A 73 35.08 0.31 -8.47
N HIS A 74 34.78 -0.60 -9.42
CA HIS A 74 35.51 -1.85 -9.62
C HIS A 74 36.58 -1.70 -10.72
N VAL A 75 37.71 -1.04 -10.39
CA VAL A 75 38.92 -1.12 -11.23
C VAL A 75 39.50 -2.54 -11.12
N TYR A 76 39.49 -3.28 -12.23
CA TYR A 76 40.11 -4.60 -12.33
C TYR A 76 41.63 -4.48 -12.10
N TYR A 77 42.15 -5.13 -11.06
CA TYR A 77 43.59 -5.38 -10.95
C TYR A 77 43.93 -6.55 -11.88
N GLU A 78 44.63 -6.26 -12.97
CA GLU A 78 45.21 -7.27 -13.85
C GLU A 78 46.48 -7.83 -13.17
N GLU A 79 46.39 -9.06 -12.69
CA GLU A 79 47.45 -9.75 -11.95
C GLU A 79 48.56 -10.17 -12.93
N ASN A 80 49.54 -9.28 -13.15
CA ASN A 80 50.77 -9.62 -13.86
C ASN A 80 51.73 -10.35 -12.89
N GLU A 81 51.98 -11.64 -13.13
CA GLU A 81 52.99 -12.43 -12.41
C GLU A 81 54.38 -11.75 -12.45
N PRO A 82 55.08 -11.57 -11.31
CA PRO A 82 56.46 -11.09 -11.34
C PRO A 82 57.45 -12.26 -11.49
N GLN A 83 58.28 -12.19 -12.53
CA GLN A 83 59.51 -12.98 -12.62
C GLN A 83 60.50 -12.58 -11.53
N ILE A 84 61.12 -13.59 -10.92
CA ILE A 84 62.12 -13.51 -9.85
C ILE A 84 63.37 -12.77 -10.35
N VAL A 85 63.73 -11.65 -9.70
CA VAL A 85 65.10 -11.12 -9.73
C VAL A 85 65.52 -10.67 -8.33
N MET A 86 66.61 -11.27 -7.85
CA MET A 86 67.35 -10.93 -6.63
C MET A 86 68.09 -9.59 -6.78
N GLY A 87 68.02 -8.72 -5.79
CA GLY A 87 68.88 -7.54 -5.73
C GLY A 87 68.54 -6.56 -4.60
N SER A 88 69.42 -6.50 -3.61
CA SER A 88 69.52 -5.44 -2.59
C SER A 88 69.61 -4.04 -3.21
N TYR A 89 68.87 -3.06 -2.67
CA TYR A 89 69.35 -1.78 -2.10
C TYR A 89 68.18 -0.80 -1.94
N MET A 90 68.25 -0.05 -0.84
CA MET A 90 67.39 1.05 -0.43
C MET A 90 67.54 2.23 -1.40
N PHE A 91 66.42 2.76 -1.91
CA PHE A 91 66.38 4.06 -2.59
C PHE A 91 64.98 4.65 -2.43
N GLU A 92 64.86 5.76 -1.70
CA GLU A 92 63.71 6.66 -1.82
C GLU A 92 63.87 7.47 -3.10
N PRO A 93 62.82 7.60 -3.93
CA PRO A 93 62.67 8.77 -4.76
C PRO A 93 61.39 9.50 -4.36
N GLU A 94 61.61 10.71 -3.89
CA GLU A 94 60.68 11.83 -3.86
C GLU A 94 60.17 12.08 -5.30
N TYR A 95 58.86 12.10 -5.55
CA TYR A 95 58.32 12.62 -6.82
C TYR A 95 56.92 13.24 -6.72
N GLU A 96 56.90 14.52 -7.10
CA GLU A 96 55.85 15.41 -7.59
C GLU A 96 54.41 14.88 -7.71
N VAL A 97 53.49 15.60 -7.06
CA VAL A 97 52.04 15.52 -7.27
C VAL A 97 51.68 16.28 -8.54
N ASP A 98 51.19 15.58 -9.56
CA ASP A 98 50.59 16.21 -10.74
C ASP A 98 49.13 16.60 -10.44
N GLU A 99 48.88 17.91 -10.39
CA GLU A 99 47.64 18.55 -9.99
C GLU A 99 46.61 18.57 -11.14
N GLN A 100 46.34 17.42 -11.77
CA GLN A 100 45.41 17.34 -12.90
C GLN A 100 44.51 16.10 -12.90
N VAL A 101 43.77 15.86 -11.80
CA VAL A 101 42.52 15.08 -11.86
C VAL A 101 41.52 15.62 -10.82
N LEU A 102 41.13 16.90 -10.95
CA LEU A 102 39.97 17.47 -10.28
C LEU A 102 39.09 18.15 -11.34
N ALA A 103 38.41 17.34 -12.15
CA ALA A 103 37.27 17.79 -12.92
C ALA A 103 36.01 17.21 -12.27
N GLU A 104 35.30 18.04 -11.52
CA GLU A 104 33.91 17.75 -11.15
C GLU A 104 33.08 17.67 -12.46
N PRO A 105 32.17 16.70 -12.61
CA PRO A 105 31.28 16.70 -13.76
C PRO A 105 30.32 17.89 -13.63
N GLU A 106 30.34 18.79 -14.62
CA GLU A 106 29.34 19.86 -14.78
C GLU A 106 27.94 19.24 -14.89
N VAL A 107 27.17 19.36 -13.81
CA VAL A 107 25.73 19.06 -13.81
C VAL A 107 25.05 20.12 -14.69
N GLN A 108 24.47 19.70 -15.81
CA GLN A 108 23.72 20.58 -16.69
C GLN A 108 22.55 21.22 -15.92
N GLN A 109 22.53 22.55 -15.93
CA GLN A 109 21.58 23.41 -15.20
C GLN A 109 20.09 23.16 -15.57
N GLU A 110 19.82 22.38 -16.63
CA GLU A 110 18.46 22.01 -17.06
C GLU A 110 17.83 20.89 -16.19
N ASP A 111 18.64 19.99 -15.60
CA ASP A 111 18.13 18.87 -14.78
C ASP A 111 17.62 19.30 -13.40
N LEU A 112 18.13 20.43 -12.87
CA LEU A 112 17.65 20.99 -11.60
C LEU A 112 16.26 21.62 -11.70
N ALA A 113 15.86 22.10 -12.89
CA ALA A 113 14.56 22.78 -13.07
C ALA A 113 13.38 21.79 -13.15
N LEU A 114 13.61 20.55 -13.58
CA LEU A 114 12.61 19.49 -13.58
C LEU A 114 12.31 18.96 -12.17
N LEU A 115 13.33 18.86 -11.32
CA LEU A 115 13.18 18.46 -9.91
C LEU A 115 12.50 19.53 -9.05
N GLN A 116 12.66 20.81 -9.39
CA GLN A 116 12.08 21.93 -8.62
C GLN A 116 10.56 22.11 -8.82
N ASN A 117 9.97 21.47 -9.84
CA ASN A 117 8.52 21.47 -10.07
C ASN A 117 7.79 20.30 -9.37
N MET A 118 8.51 19.49 -8.59
CA MET A 118 8.03 18.26 -7.94
C MET A 118 7.88 18.42 -6.42
N ASP A 119 7.73 19.64 -5.91
CA ASP A 119 7.62 19.91 -4.46
C ASP A 119 6.38 19.26 -3.82
N CYS A 120 5.30 19.03 -4.58
CA CYS A 120 4.09 18.36 -4.07
C CYS A 120 4.33 16.88 -3.72
N PHE A 121 5.34 16.25 -4.32
CA PHE A 121 5.64 14.83 -4.13
C PHE A 121 6.30 14.55 -2.78
N TRP A 122 7.13 15.49 -2.29
CA TRP A 122 7.88 15.38 -1.03
C TRP A 122 7.15 15.89 0.22
N VAL A 123 5.94 16.46 0.05
CA VAL A 123 5.08 16.83 1.18
C VAL A 123 4.44 15.59 1.84
N ILE A 124 4.26 14.50 1.08
CA ILE A 124 3.58 13.28 1.53
C ILE A 124 4.56 12.15 1.85
N LEU A 125 5.65 12.02 1.08
CA LEU A 125 6.71 11.05 1.34
C LEU A 125 7.89 11.74 2.00
N ALA A 126 8.26 11.30 3.21
CA ALA A 126 9.51 11.71 3.81
C ALA A 126 10.65 11.36 2.86
N HIS A 127 11.46 12.35 2.49
CA HIS A 127 12.68 12.15 1.73
C HIS A 127 13.48 11.02 2.38
N PRO A 128 13.92 9.98 1.66
CA PRO A 128 14.84 9.02 2.23
C PRO A 128 16.07 9.83 2.62
N GLU A 129 16.34 10.01 3.91
CA GLU A 129 17.59 10.62 4.33
C GLU A 129 18.68 9.83 3.63
N ARG A 130 19.45 10.49 2.73
CA ARG A 130 20.72 9.96 2.29
C ARG A 130 21.54 9.84 3.57
N THR A 131 21.54 8.66 4.17
CA THR A 131 22.44 8.32 5.25
C THR A 131 23.82 8.47 4.64
N LYS A 132 24.42 9.67 4.77
CA LYS A 132 25.82 9.88 4.50
C LYS A 132 26.53 8.93 5.44
N CYS A 133 26.98 7.80 4.91
CA CYS A 133 27.82 6.88 5.64
C CYS A 133 29.17 7.57 5.82
N ARG A 134 29.23 8.50 6.77
CA ARG A 134 30.47 9.13 7.23
C ARG A 134 31.01 8.24 8.34
N ARG A 135 31.63 7.12 7.98
CA ARG A 135 32.53 6.46 8.92
C ARG A 135 33.79 7.32 9.02
N PRO A 136 34.21 7.78 10.20
CA PRO A 136 35.58 8.22 10.40
C PRO A 136 36.47 6.99 10.32
N CYS A 137 37.50 7.02 9.48
CA CYS A 137 38.56 6.02 9.52
C CYS A 137 39.23 6.09 10.89
N LEU A 138 38.90 5.15 11.77
CA LEU A 138 39.56 5.01 13.06
C LEU A 138 40.86 4.24 12.82
N ASN A 139 41.99 4.92 12.94
CA ASN A 139 43.30 4.28 13.03
C ASN A 139 43.34 3.42 14.30
N TYR A 140 43.60 2.12 14.17
CA TYR A 140 44.04 1.30 15.29
C TYR A 140 45.13 0.32 14.83
N ASN A 141 46.36 0.63 15.20
CA ASN A 141 47.51 -0.27 15.10
C ASN A 141 47.54 -1.19 16.33
N THR A 142 47.85 -2.47 16.06
CA THR A 142 48.37 -3.52 16.99
C THR A 142 47.41 -3.97 18.11
N SER A 143 47.15 -5.25 18.38
CA SER A 143 47.86 -6.52 18.13
C SER A 143 46.89 -7.70 18.40
N SER A 144 47.09 -8.80 17.66
CA SER A 144 46.78 -10.21 18.03
C SER A 144 45.32 -10.57 18.36
N GLU A 145 44.64 -11.22 17.42
CA GLU A 145 44.24 -12.65 17.49
C GLU A 145 43.62 -13.07 16.15
N GLU A 146 43.99 -14.25 15.68
CA GLU A 146 43.57 -14.85 14.42
C GLU A 146 42.11 -15.32 14.50
N GLU A 147 41.21 -14.75 13.70
CA GLU A 147 39.98 -15.42 13.29
C GLU A 147 39.90 -15.34 11.76
N GLU A 148 39.97 -16.50 11.10
CA GLU A 148 39.77 -16.68 9.66
C GLU A 148 38.35 -16.20 9.27
N GLU A 149 38.22 -14.94 8.87
CA GLU A 149 37.02 -14.46 8.18
C GLU A 149 37.12 -14.89 6.70
N SER A 150 36.67 -16.12 6.45
CA SER A 150 36.55 -16.70 5.12
C SER A 150 35.67 -15.81 4.22
N MET A 151 36.30 -15.25 3.19
CA MET A 151 35.74 -14.87 1.88
C MET A 151 34.23 -14.55 1.85
N LEU A 152 33.90 -13.26 1.94
CA LEU A 152 32.61 -12.72 1.50
C LEU A 152 32.38 -13.11 0.03
N PRO A 153 31.31 -13.86 -0.31
CA PRO A 153 30.98 -14.09 -1.70
C PRO A 153 30.39 -12.82 -2.31
N SER A 154 30.83 -12.54 -3.53
CA SER A 154 30.39 -11.50 -4.44
C SER A 154 28.86 -11.33 -4.45
N SER A 155 28.43 -10.07 -4.51
CA SER A 155 27.11 -9.55 -4.90
C SER A 155 26.10 -10.61 -5.38
N VAL A 156 25.37 -11.22 -4.44
CA VAL A 156 24.17 -12.00 -4.76
C VAL A 156 23.03 -10.99 -4.88
N PRO A 157 22.40 -10.77 -6.05
CA PRO A 157 21.16 -10.01 -6.12
C PRO A 157 20.16 -10.63 -5.13
N PRO A 158 19.30 -9.83 -4.45
CA PRO A 158 18.38 -10.36 -3.44
C PRO A 158 17.66 -11.57 -4.05
N PRO A 159 17.67 -12.74 -3.38
CA PRO A 159 17.21 -13.98 -4.00
C PRO A 159 15.75 -13.83 -4.41
N THR A 160 15.53 -13.64 -5.72
CA THR A 160 14.19 -13.59 -6.29
C THR A 160 13.57 -14.96 -6.07
N LEU A 161 12.56 -15.03 -5.20
CA LEU A 161 11.97 -16.28 -4.79
C LEU A 161 11.43 -17.06 -5.99
N ALA A 162 11.86 -18.31 -6.15
CA ALA A 162 11.36 -19.17 -7.21
C ALA A 162 9.85 -19.39 -7.07
N PHE A 163 9.13 -19.56 -8.19
CA PHE A 163 7.66 -19.73 -8.19
C PHE A 163 7.18 -20.88 -7.27
N THR A 164 7.95 -21.96 -7.17
CA THR A 164 7.66 -23.09 -6.29
C THR A 164 7.81 -22.73 -4.81
N GLN A 165 8.79 -21.91 -4.45
CA GLN A 165 9.00 -21.40 -3.08
C GLN A 165 7.88 -20.40 -2.71
N LYS A 166 7.44 -19.59 -3.68
CA LYS A 166 6.28 -18.69 -3.53
C LYS A 166 5.00 -19.46 -3.22
N LEU A 167 4.76 -20.56 -3.92
CA LEU A 167 3.59 -21.41 -3.71
C LEU A 167 3.67 -22.19 -2.39
N ALA A 168 4.87 -22.62 -1.99
CA ALA A 168 5.10 -23.29 -0.70
C ALA A 168 4.86 -22.37 0.52
N LEU A 169 4.96 -21.05 0.35
CA LEU A 169 4.65 -20.08 1.41
C LEU A 169 3.14 -19.83 1.57
N LEU A 170 2.34 -20.16 0.56
CA LEU A 170 0.91 -19.87 0.54
C LEU A 170 0.11 -20.47 1.72
N PRO A 171 0.35 -21.73 2.16
CA PRO A 171 -0.39 -22.32 3.28
C PRO A 171 -0.20 -21.56 4.59
N SER A 172 1.00 -21.02 4.86
CA SER A 172 1.25 -20.27 6.09
C SER A 172 0.61 -18.88 6.07
N LEU A 173 0.30 -18.35 4.88
CA LEU A 173 -0.39 -17.07 4.67
C LEU A 173 -1.92 -17.19 4.72
N MET A 174 -2.49 -18.39 4.58
CA MET A 174 -3.94 -18.62 4.63
C MET A 174 -4.60 -18.09 5.91
N LYS A 175 -3.86 -18.06 7.03
CA LYS A 175 -4.35 -17.49 8.29
C LYS A 175 -4.68 -15.98 8.20
N TYR A 176 -4.15 -15.28 7.21
CA TYR A 176 -4.45 -13.87 6.91
C TYR A 176 -5.40 -13.73 5.73
N MET A 177 -5.14 -14.49 4.66
CA MET A 177 -5.87 -14.38 3.40
C MET A 177 -7.34 -14.78 3.55
N ILE A 178 -7.63 -15.88 4.24
CA ILE A 178 -9.03 -16.35 4.39
C ILE A 178 -9.87 -15.32 5.18
N PRO A 179 -9.41 -14.82 6.36
CA PRO A 179 -10.15 -13.79 7.07
C PRO A 179 -10.41 -12.52 6.26
N VAL A 180 -9.39 -12.00 5.56
CA VAL A 180 -9.51 -10.79 4.73
C VAL A 180 -10.46 -11.03 3.57
N PHE A 181 -10.32 -12.15 2.86
CA PHE A 181 -11.25 -12.55 1.80
C PHE A 181 -12.70 -12.54 2.29
N LEU A 182 -12.97 -13.15 3.45
CA LEU A 182 -14.32 -13.21 4.02
C LEU A 182 -14.85 -11.83 4.42
N VAL A 183 -14.01 -10.96 5.00
CA VAL A 183 -14.42 -9.60 5.35
C VAL A 183 -14.81 -8.83 4.10
N TYR A 184 -13.96 -8.83 3.06
CA TYR A 184 -14.22 -8.10 1.83
C TYR A 184 -15.39 -8.67 1.02
N LEU A 185 -15.56 -9.99 1.03
CA LEU A 185 -16.73 -10.64 0.48
C LEU A 185 -18.01 -10.13 1.17
N ALA A 186 -18.04 -10.15 2.50
CA ALA A 186 -19.19 -9.74 3.30
C ALA A 186 -19.49 -8.23 3.16
N GLU A 187 -18.46 -7.41 3.28
CA GLU A 187 -18.49 -5.95 3.11
C GLU A 187 -19.09 -5.55 1.75
N TYR A 188 -18.64 -6.17 0.66
CA TYR A 188 -19.14 -5.84 -0.68
C TYR A 188 -20.51 -6.45 -0.98
N VAL A 189 -20.87 -7.61 -0.40
CA VAL A 189 -22.24 -8.13 -0.48
C VAL A 189 -23.22 -7.16 0.19
N ILE A 190 -22.86 -6.57 1.33
CA ILE A 190 -23.68 -5.55 2.00
C ILE A 190 -23.79 -4.31 1.09
N ASN A 191 -22.65 -3.73 0.71
CA ASN A 191 -22.60 -2.45 0.00
C ASN A 191 -23.20 -2.48 -1.41
N GLN A 192 -22.93 -3.53 -2.19
CA GLN A 192 -23.35 -3.64 -3.59
C GLN A 192 -24.61 -4.50 -3.78
N GLY A 193 -24.97 -5.34 -2.81
CA GLY A 193 -26.11 -6.25 -2.93
C GLY A 193 -27.33 -5.89 -2.06
N LEU A 194 -27.11 -5.37 -0.85
CA LEU A 194 -28.18 -5.21 0.15
C LEU A 194 -28.57 -3.76 0.42
N LEU A 195 -27.61 -2.83 0.48
CA LEU A 195 -27.89 -1.44 0.87
C LEU A 195 -28.82 -0.71 -0.11
N GLU A 196 -28.78 -1.01 -1.40
CA GLU A 196 -29.69 -0.44 -2.39
C GLU A 196 -31.16 -0.78 -2.09
N LEU A 197 -31.43 -1.96 -1.52
CA LEU A 197 -32.78 -2.44 -1.22
C LEU A 197 -33.35 -1.84 0.07
N ILE A 198 -32.50 -1.31 0.95
CA ILE A 198 -32.91 -0.77 2.25
C ILE A 198 -33.16 0.74 2.10
N TYR A 199 -34.40 1.11 1.79
CA TYR A 199 -34.78 2.51 1.62
C TYR A 199 -35.90 2.92 2.59
N PHE A 200 -36.05 4.22 2.86
CA PHE A 200 -37.06 4.75 3.77
C PHE A 200 -37.86 5.86 3.08
N PRO A 201 -39.05 5.56 2.53
CA PRO A 201 -39.87 6.58 1.87
C PRO A 201 -40.43 7.57 2.89
N GLY A 202 -40.13 8.86 2.72
CA GLY A 202 -40.79 9.94 3.47
C GLY A 202 -40.33 10.14 4.92
N ASP A 203 -39.38 9.35 5.43
CA ASP A 203 -38.80 9.54 6.78
C ASP A 203 -37.97 10.83 6.88
N VAL A 204 -37.30 11.21 5.78
CA VAL A 204 -36.49 12.41 5.70
C VAL A 204 -36.85 13.13 4.41
N GLY A 205 -37.58 14.24 4.52
CA GLY A 205 -38.21 14.93 3.38
C GLY A 205 -37.25 15.51 2.31
N TRP A 206 -35.94 15.39 2.50
CA TRP A 206 -34.91 15.83 1.56
C TRP A 206 -34.06 14.69 0.98
N LEU A 207 -34.34 13.42 1.33
CA LEU A 207 -33.54 12.26 0.93
C LEU A 207 -34.39 11.30 0.11
N ASP A 208 -34.28 11.39 -1.22
CA ASP A 208 -34.83 10.40 -2.14
C ASP A 208 -34.05 9.07 -2.09
N HIS A 209 -34.59 7.99 -2.67
CA HIS A 209 -33.95 6.65 -2.66
C HIS A 209 -32.49 6.71 -3.15
N HIS A 210 -32.24 7.38 -4.27
CA HIS A 210 -30.88 7.52 -4.81
C HIS A 210 -29.96 8.37 -3.92
N GLU A 211 -30.50 9.31 -3.14
CA GLU A 211 -29.73 10.12 -2.20
C GLU A 211 -29.38 9.32 -0.95
N GLN A 212 -30.32 8.51 -0.44
CA GLN A 212 -30.09 7.63 0.71
C GLN A 212 -28.92 6.68 0.42
N TYR A 213 -28.91 6.02 -0.75
CA TYR A 213 -27.82 5.14 -1.14
C TYR A 213 -26.46 5.88 -1.24
N ARG A 214 -26.44 7.08 -1.82
CA ARG A 214 -25.22 7.90 -1.90
C ARG A 214 -24.69 8.26 -0.51
N TRP A 215 -25.57 8.69 0.39
CA TRP A 215 -25.18 9.04 1.76
C TRP A 215 -24.78 7.81 2.60
N TYR A 216 -25.40 6.65 2.37
CA TYR A 216 -24.93 5.39 2.93
C TYR A 216 -23.48 5.11 2.55
N GLN A 217 -23.12 5.28 1.28
CA GLN A 217 -21.73 5.12 0.82
C GLN A 217 -20.78 6.13 1.49
N VAL A 218 -21.20 7.38 1.70
CA VAL A 218 -20.38 8.38 2.42
C VAL A 218 -20.13 7.95 3.87
N VAL A 219 -21.19 7.53 4.58
CA VAL A 219 -21.08 7.13 5.99
C VAL A 219 -20.27 5.85 6.15
N TYR A 220 -20.45 4.90 5.25
CA TYR A 220 -19.61 3.70 5.14
C TYR A 220 -18.13 4.08 5.02
N GLN A 221 -17.77 4.92 4.04
CA GLN A 221 -16.39 5.34 3.81
C GLN A 221 -15.83 6.17 4.97
N ALA A 222 -16.66 6.91 5.69
CA ALA A 222 -16.25 7.62 6.90
C ALA A 222 -15.83 6.62 7.99
N GLY A 223 -16.59 5.55 8.19
CA GLY A 223 -16.23 4.45 9.08
C GLY A 223 -14.92 3.78 8.68
N VAL A 224 -14.74 3.47 7.39
CA VAL A 224 -13.51 2.88 6.84
C VAL A 224 -12.32 3.81 7.07
N MET A 225 -12.44 5.11 6.80
CA MET A 225 -11.36 6.08 7.00
C MET A 225 -10.93 6.15 8.47
N VAL A 226 -11.89 6.23 9.39
CA VAL A 226 -11.63 6.31 10.83
C VAL A 226 -10.88 5.05 11.30
N SER A 227 -11.36 3.86 10.93
CA SER A 227 -10.74 2.60 11.35
C SER A 227 -9.38 2.35 10.69
N ARG A 228 -9.22 2.69 9.40
CA ARG A 228 -7.93 2.60 8.70
C ARG A 228 -6.85 3.51 9.27
N SER A 229 -7.25 4.61 9.89
CA SER A 229 -6.36 5.56 10.57
C SER A 229 -6.08 5.19 12.04
N SER A 230 -6.78 4.18 12.57
CA SER A 230 -6.75 3.84 14.00
C SER A 230 -5.59 2.94 14.43
N VAL A 231 -4.84 2.34 13.49
CA VAL A 231 -3.86 1.28 13.82
C VAL A 231 -2.75 1.72 14.78
N ASN A 232 -2.36 3.00 14.75
CA ASN A 232 -1.38 3.53 15.69
C ASN A 232 -1.93 3.67 17.13
N CYS A 233 -3.26 3.65 17.30
CA CYS A 233 -3.96 3.82 18.56
C CYS A 233 -4.59 2.52 19.08
N VAL A 234 -5.16 1.70 18.19
CA VAL A 234 -5.94 0.51 18.53
C VAL A 234 -5.50 -0.66 17.66
N HIS A 235 -5.13 -1.76 18.30
CA HIS A 235 -4.68 -2.99 17.65
C HIS A 235 -5.67 -4.13 17.92
N ILE A 236 -6.02 -4.88 16.88
CA ILE A 236 -6.88 -6.06 16.95
C ILE A 236 -6.05 -7.30 16.61
N ASP A 237 -5.73 -8.08 17.64
CA ASP A 237 -4.85 -9.23 17.47
C ASP A 237 -5.53 -10.45 16.82
N HIS A 238 -6.84 -10.47 16.74
CA HIS A 238 -7.61 -11.63 16.26
C HIS A 238 -8.43 -11.29 15.02
N ILE A 239 -7.82 -11.39 13.84
CA ILE A 239 -8.44 -11.08 12.54
C ILE A 239 -9.70 -11.92 12.29
N TRP A 240 -9.72 -13.17 12.74
CA TRP A 240 -10.91 -14.03 12.61
C TRP A 240 -12.16 -13.46 13.29
N LYS A 241 -12.00 -12.67 14.37
CA LYS A 241 -13.15 -12.04 15.04
C LYS A 241 -13.82 -11.02 14.13
N THR A 242 -13.05 -10.24 13.35
CA THR A 242 -13.63 -9.27 12.42
C THR A 242 -14.34 -9.97 11.27
N SER A 243 -13.82 -11.09 10.75
CA SER A 243 -14.52 -11.87 9.73
C SER A 243 -15.86 -12.44 10.22
N VAL A 244 -15.87 -13.06 11.41
CA VAL A 244 -17.11 -13.60 11.99
C VAL A 244 -18.14 -12.49 12.20
N LEU A 245 -17.71 -11.35 12.73
CA LEU A 245 -18.59 -10.22 12.98
C LEU A 245 -19.11 -9.60 11.67
N GLN A 246 -18.33 -9.61 10.60
CA GLN A 246 -18.78 -9.17 9.28
C GLN A 246 -19.79 -10.14 8.65
N MET A 247 -19.62 -11.45 8.85
CA MET A 247 -20.63 -12.44 8.44
C MET A 247 -21.95 -12.24 9.21
N ILE A 248 -21.88 -11.88 10.49
CA ILE A 248 -23.07 -11.51 11.28
C ILE A 248 -23.73 -10.24 10.71
N ASN A 249 -22.93 -9.23 10.33
CA ASN A 249 -23.44 -8.03 9.68
C ASN A 249 -24.19 -8.36 8.38
N VAL A 250 -23.69 -9.28 7.54
CA VAL A 250 -24.41 -9.72 6.32
C VAL A 250 -25.79 -10.27 6.67
N VAL A 251 -25.89 -11.13 7.68
CA VAL A 251 -27.19 -11.68 8.11
C VAL A 251 -28.11 -10.57 8.63
N LEU A 252 -27.57 -9.61 9.38
CA LEU A 252 -28.32 -8.48 9.91
C LEU A 252 -28.86 -7.58 8.77
N PHE A 253 -28.04 -7.21 7.80
CA PHE A 253 -28.48 -6.40 6.66
C PHE A 253 -29.41 -7.19 5.73
N LEU A 254 -29.19 -8.49 5.53
CA LEU A 254 -30.05 -9.34 4.73
C LEU A 254 -31.45 -9.45 5.35
N THR A 255 -31.53 -9.67 6.66
CA THR A 255 -32.81 -9.70 7.37
C THR A 255 -33.47 -8.32 7.42
N CYS A 256 -32.70 -7.23 7.48
CA CYS A 256 -33.21 -5.87 7.33
C CYS A 256 -33.86 -5.66 5.95
N ALA A 257 -33.19 -6.09 4.88
CA ALA A 257 -33.68 -5.97 3.50
C ALA A 257 -34.93 -6.83 3.25
N ILE A 258 -35.02 -8.03 3.83
CA ILE A 258 -36.15 -8.94 3.61
C ILE A 258 -37.37 -8.61 4.48
N TYR A 259 -37.16 -8.28 5.76
CA TYR A 259 -38.27 -8.15 6.74
C TYR A 259 -38.62 -6.72 7.10
N TRP A 260 -37.85 -5.72 6.67
CA TRP A 260 -38.08 -4.29 6.95
C TRP A 260 -38.34 -3.95 8.43
N TRP A 261 -37.68 -4.70 9.33
CA TRP A 261 -37.93 -4.57 10.77
C TRP A 261 -37.35 -3.28 11.36
N VAL A 262 -36.35 -2.69 10.70
CA VAL A 262 -35.82 -1.35 11.00
C VAL A 262 -36.72 -0.32 10.33
N LYS A 263 -37.26 0.62 11.12
CA LYS A 263 -38.15 1.71 10.66
C LYS A 263 -37.56 3.10 10.87
N ASN A 264 -36.24 3.18 11.08
CA ASN A 264 -35.56 4.42 11.36
C ASN A 264 -34.25 4.45 10.57
N ILE A 265 -34.17 5.38 9.63
CA ILE A 265 -33.00 5.57 8.77
C ILE A 265 -31.70 5.81 9.55
N TRP A 266 -31.76 6.52 10.69
CA TRP A 266 -30.57 6.84 11.51
C TRP A 266 -29.96 5.59 12.13
N LEU A 267 -30.79 4.58 12.44
CA LEU A 267 -30.30 3.29 12.92
C LEU A 267 -29.53 2.55 11.81
N VAL A 268 -30.01 2.62 10.57
CA VAL A 268 -29.29 2.08 9.40
C VAL A 268 -27.98 2.82 9.16
N PHE A 269 -27.98 4.15 9.22
CA PHE A 269 -26.74 4.95 9.14
C PHE A 269 -25.72 4.54 10.21
N PHE A 270 -26.16 4.32 11.46
CA PHE A 270 -25.26 3.85 12.52
C PHE A 270 -24.70 2.46 12.24
N LEU A 271 -25.54 1.52 11.78
CA LEU A 271 -25.10 0.17 11.42
C LEU A 271 -24.11 0.17 10.25
N ILE A 272 -24.30 1.05 9.27
CA ILE A 272 -23.39 1.21 8.13
C ILE A 272 -22.06 1.81 8.59
N LEU A 273 -22.09 2.82 9.47
CA LEU A 273 -20.86 3.38 10.06
C LEU A 273 -20.08 2.29 10.81
N TRP A 274 -20.78 1.46 11.59
CA TRP A 274 -20.21 0.31 12.30
C TRP A 274 -19.60 -0.72 11.35
N GLU A 275 -20.29 -1.03 10.26
CA GLU A 275 -19.83 -1.96 9.23
C GLU A 275 -18.54 -1.45 8.56
N GLY A 276 -18.48 -0.18 8.18
CA GLY A 276 -17.26 0.45 7.66
C GLY A 276 -16.11 0.50 8.68
N LEU A 277 -16.40 0.76 9.97
CA LEU A 277 -15.40 0.69 11.03
C LEU A 277 -14.80 -0.72 11.14
N LEU A 278 -15.62 -1.76 11.05
CA LEU A 278 -15.15 -3.15 11.12
C LEU A 278 -14.30 -3.53 9.90
N GLY A 279 -14.75 -3.19 8.70
CA GLY A 279 -14.05 -3.47 7.44
C GLY A 279 -12.67 -2.84 7.40
N GLY A 280 -12.58 -1.53 7.65
CA GLY A 280 -11.29 -0.84 7.67
C GLY A 280 -10.37 -1.28 8.82
N ALA A 281 -10.92 -1.67 9.98
CA ALA A 281 -10.13 -2.23 11.07
C ALA A 281 -9.54 -3.60 10.69
N ALA A 282 -10.33 -4.48 10.06
CA ALA A 282 -9.85 -5.78 9.60
C ALA A 282 -8.72 -5.64 8.57
N TYR A 283 -8.85 -4.70 7.65
CA TYR A 283 -7.84 -4.38 6.65
C TYR A 283 -6.52 -3.98 7.31
N VAL A 284 -6.51 -2.87 8.04
CA VAL A 284 -5.27 -2.29 8.56
C VAL A 284 -4.58 -3.22 9.55
N ASN A 285 -5.34 -3.94 10.38
CA ASN A 285 -4.77 -4.89 11.34
C ASN A 285 -4.21 -6.14 10.66
N THR A 286 -4.77 -6.56 9.52
CA THR A 286 -4.19 -7.68 8.77
C THR A 286 -2.86 -7.29 8.13
N PHE A 287 -2.81 -6.17 7.42
CA PHE A 287 -1.57 -5.68 6.82
C PHE A 287 -0.51 -5.35 7.87
N TYR A 288 -0.92 -4.78 9.01
CA TYR A 288 -0.03 -4.58 10.14
C TYR A 288 0.56 -5.89 10.65
N LYS A 289 -0.25 -6.93 10.88
CA LYS A 289 0.24 -8.24 11.33
C LYS A 289 1.15 -8.91 10.31
N VAL A 290 0.78 -8.91 9.04
CA VAL A 290 1.63 -9.45 7.96
C VAL A 290 2.98 -8.73 7.94
N SER A 291 2.99 -7.40 8.13
CA SER A 291 4.23 -6.60 8.17
C SER A 291 5.10 -6.83 9.41
N GLN A 292 4.54 -7.38 10.50
CA GLN A 292 5.26 -7.65 11.75
C GLN A 292 5.70 -9.11 11.89
N GLU A 293 4.90 -10.06 11.38
CA GLU A 293 5.15 -11.50 11.58
C GLU A 293 6.03 -12.12 10.48
N ILE A 294 6.20 -11.45 9.34
CA ILE A 294 6.98 -11.96 8.20
C ILE A 294 8.13 -11.01 7.98
N ASP A 295 9.37 -11.46 8.06
CA ASP A 295 10.55 -10.62 7.82
C ASP A 295 11.33 -11.02 6.57
N GLY A 296 12.19 -10.09 6.12
CA GLY A 296 13.10 -10.31 5.00
C GLY A 296 12.41 -10.35 3.63
N PRO A 297 12.97 -11.09 2.65
CA PRO A 297 12.58 -11.03 1.24
C PRO A 297 11.17 -11.58 0.94
N HIS A 298 10.53 -12.25 1.92
CA HIS A 298 9.18 -12.79 1.76
C HIS A 298 8.08 -11.79 2.12
N LYS A 299 8.40 -10.69 2.81
CA LYS A 299 7.42 -9.71 3.30
C LYS A 299 6.64 -9.06 2.16
N GLU A 300 7.32 -8.60 1.12
CA GLU A 300 6.69 -7.95 -0.04
C GLU A 300 5.74 -8.89 -0.79
N TYR A 301 6.18 -10.14 -1.00
CA TYR A 301 5.34 -11.17 -1.60
C TYR A 301 4.11 -11.48 -0.73
N ALA A 302 4.28 -11.61 0.59
CA ALA A 302 3.17 -11.88 1.50
C ALA A 302 2.16 -10.73 1.56
N MET A 303 2.63 -9.48 1.58
CA MET A 303 1.75 -8.31 1.48
C MET A 303 0.98 -8.32 0.16
N SER A 304 1.66 -8.57 -0.96
CA SER A 304 1.04 -8.60 -2.29
C SER A 304 -0.03 -9.69 -2.43
N VAL A 305 0.28 -10.92 -1.97
CA VAL A 305 -0.66 -12.04 -2.03
C VAL A 305 -1.83 -11.87 -1.06
N THR A 306 -1.63 -11.18 0.06
CA THR A 306 -2.74 -10.82 0.97
C THR A 306 -3.71 -9.86 0.29
N THR A 307 -3.22 -8.88 -0.49
CA THR A 307 -4.07 -8.01 -1.32
C THR A 307 -4.84 -8.82 -2.37
N LEU A 308 -4.25 -9.84 -3.00
CA LEU A 308 -5.03 -10.68 -3.94
C LEU A 308 -6.27 -11.33 -3.31
N ALA A 309 -6.22 -11.64 -2.00
CA ALA A 309 -7.35 -12.21 -1.28
C ALA A 309 -8.50 -11.21 -1.10
N ASP A 310 -8.21 -9.91 -0.85
CA ASP A 310 -9.25 -8.88 -0.79
C ASP A 310 -9.97 -8.73 -2.13
N SER A 311 -9.21 -8.70 -3.22
CA SER A 311 -9.69 -8.46 -4.57
C SER A 311 -10.56 -9.63 -5.06
N LEU A 312 -10.18 -10.86 -4.69
CA LEU A 312 -11.00 -12.04 -4.95
C LEU A 312 -12.31 -11.99 -4.16
N GLY A 313 -12.30 -11.54 -2.91
CA GLY A 313 -13.49 -11.37 -2.08
C GLY A 313 -14.49 -10.39 -2.72
N ILE A 314 -14.00 -9.23 -3.15
CA ILE A 314 -14.77 -8.20 -3.87
C ILE A 314 -15.37 -8.76 -5.15
N THR A 315 -14.57 -9.49 -5.93
CA THR A 315 -14.99 -10.07 -7.21
C THR A 315 -16.13 -11.08 -7.00
N VAL A 316 -15.97 -12.00 -6.04
CA VAL A 316 -16.99 -12.99 -5.70
C VAL A 316 -18.25 -12.31 -5.16
N ALA A 317 -18.12 -11.25 -4.36
CA ALA A 317 -19.25 -10.46 -3.88
C ALA A 317 -20.05 -9.85 -5.04
N GLY A 318 -19.37 -9.29 -6.05
CA GLY A 318 -20.01 -8.72 -7.23
C GLY A 318 -20.84 -9.76 -8.01
N PHE A 319 -20.33 -10.98 -8.17
CA PHE A 319 -21.08 -12.08 -8.79
C PHE A 319 -22.28 -12.55 -7.95
N ILE A 320 -22.19 -12.47 -6.62
CA ILE A 320 -23.25 -12.87 -5.69
C ILE A 320 -24.32 -11.79 -5.54
N ALA A 321 -23.96 -10.51 -5.65
CA ALA A 321 -24.86 -9.38 -5.43
C ALA A 321 -26.08 -9.42 -6.35
N ILE A 322 -25.89 -9.67 -7.65
CA ILE A 322 -26.98 -9.71 -8.64
C ILE A 322 -27.99 -10.83 -8.35
N PRO A 323 -27.58 -12.11 -8.16
CA PRO A 323 -28.48 -13.18 -7.73
C PRO A 323 -29.24 -12.87 -6.43
N ILE A 324 -28.56 -12.33 -5.42
CA ILE A 324 -29.19 -11.98 -4.14
C ILE A 324 -30.27 -10.92 -4.35
N HIS A 325 -29.95 -9.85 -5.08
CA HIS A 325 -30.89 -8.78 -5.38
C HIS A 325 -32.13 -9.33 -6.09
N ASN A 326 -31.95 -10.12 -7.16
CA ASN A 326 -33.04 -10.73 -7.90
C ASN A 326 -33.88 -11.69 -7.04
N ALA A 327 -33.24 -12.47 -6.17
CA ALA A 327 -33.94 -13.37 -5.26
C ALA A 327 -34.83 -12.60 -4.29
N ILE A 328 -34.32 -11.53 -3.68
CA ILE A 328 -35.09 -10.68 -2.75
C ILE A 328 -36.26 -10.01 -3.47
N CYS A 329 -36.03 -9.42 -4.65
CA CYS A 329 -37.08 -8.79 -5.46
C CYS A 329 -38.17 -9.78 -5.93
N SER A 330 -37.87 -11.08 -5.99
CA SER A 330 -38.84 -12.12 -6.35
C SER A 330 -39.68 -12.62 -5.17
N LEU A 331 -39.32 -12.25 -3.93
CA LEU A 331 -40.08 -12.68 -2.75
C LEU A 331 -41.47 -12.01 -2.74
N PRO A 332 -42.54 -12.73 -2.37
CA PRO A 332 -43.90 -12.18 -2.33
C PRO A 332 -44.14 -11.25 -1.13
N VAL A 333 -43.08 -10.76 -0.49
CA VAL A 333 -43.14 -9.94 0.72
C VAL A 333 -43.29 -8.48 0.28
N LYS A 334 -44.41 -7.87 0.69
CA LYS A 334 -44.78 -6.47 0.41
C LYS A 334 -44.35 -5.54 1.52
#